data_AF-A0A835WW83-F1
#
_entry.id   AF-A0A835WW83-F1
#
_cell.length_a   1.000
_cell.length_b   1.000
_cell.length_c   1.000
_cell.angle_alpha   90.00
_cell.angle_beta   90.00
_cell.angle_gamma   90.00
#
_symmetry.space_group_name_H-M   'P 1'
#
loop_
_entity.id
_entity.type
_entity.pdbx_description
1 polymer ?
#
loop_
_entity_poly.entity_id
_entity_poly.type
_entity_poly.pdbx_seq_one_letter_code
_entity_poly.pdbx_strand_id
1 'polypeptide(L)' 'MGQKELTTRRVNQILGDIELSGIITGKIVHQGIHGNTKKFTLEISPKMVKDTFKNELTFEDIL' A
#
# COMPACT_ATOMS: atom_id res chain seq x y z
N MET A 1 -22.08 -7.61 5.69
CA MET A 1 -21.18 -8.69 5.23
C MET A 1 -19.79 -8.11 5.15
N GLY A 2 -18.82 -8.65 5.88
CA GLY A 2 -17.47 -8.06 5.99
C GLY A 2 -16.66 -8.25 4.70
N GLN A 3 -15.80 -7.28 4.38
CA GLN A 3 -14.83 -7.45 3.30
C GLN A 3 -13.92 -8.64 3.61
N LYS A 4 -13.79 -9.56 2.65
CA LYS A 4 -12.91 -10.72 2.79
C LYS A 4 -11.46 -10.25 2.70
N GLU A 5 -10.65 -10.61 3.69
CA GLU A 5 -9.24 -10.27 3.70
C GLU A 5 -8.49 -10.88 2.50
N LEU A 6 -7.57 -10.10 1.92
CA LEU A 6 -6.74 -10.54 0.81
C LEU A 6 -5.58 -11.39 1.31
N THR A 7 -5.23 -12.44 0.55
CA THR A 7 -3.97 -13.17 0.80
C THR A 7 -2.76 -12.24 0.65
N THR A 8 -1.66 -12.50 1.37
CA THR A 8 -0.41 -11.75 1.25
C THR A 8 0.10 -11.69 -0.20
N ARG A 9 -0.04 -12.79 -0.96
CA ARG A 9 0.32 -12.82 -2.38
C ARG A 9 -0.47 -11.79 -3.19
N ARG A 10 -1.77 -11.64 -2.91
CA ARG A 10 -2.61 -10.68 -3.64
C ARG A 10 -2.31 -9.24 -3.25
N VAL A 11 -2.05 -8.99 -1.96
CA VAL A 11 -1.58 -7.67 -1.48
C VAL A 11 -0.28 -7.27 -2.18
N ASN A 12 0.70 -8.18 -2.27
CA ASN A 12 1.98 -7.92 -2.94
C ASN A 12 1.83 -7.62 -4.44
N GLN A 13 0.88 -8.29 -5.13
CA GLN A 13 0.58 -7.99 -6.54
C GLN A 13 0.04 -6.56 -6.70
N ILE A 14 -0.94 -6.18 -5.88
CA ILE A 14 -1.54 -4.85 -5.92
C ILE A 14 -0.50 -3.77 -5.57
N LEU A 15 0.35 -4.00 -4.57
CA LEU A 15 1.46 -3.09 -4.24
C LEU A 15 2.45 -2.95 -5.41
N GLY A 16 2.71 -4.02 -6.16
CA GLY A 16 3.50 -3.96 -7.39
C GLY A 16 2.85 -3.10 -8.48
N ASP A 17 1.54 -3.24 -8.68
CA ASP A 17 0.79 -2.43 -9.65
C ASP A 17 0.78 -0.94 -9.27
N ILE A 18 0.65 -0.62 -7.97
CA ILE A 18 0.71 0.76 -7.45
C ILE A 18 2.13 1.34 -7.55
N GLU A 19 3.16 0.51 -7.39
CA GLU A 19 4.55 0.94 -7.60
C GLU A 19 4.82 1.26 -9.08
N LEU A 20 4.29 0.46 -10.00
CA LEU A 20 4.41 0.72 -11.44
C LEU A 20 3.73 2.01 -11.88
N SER A 21 2.68 2.46 -11.17
CA SER A 21 2.04 3.76 -11.45
C SER A 21 2.84 4.96 -10.89
N GLY A 22 3.88 4.71 -10.10
CA GLY A 22 4.73 5.75 -9.50
C GLY A 22 4.15 6.40 -8.24
N ILE A 23 3.10 5.83 -7.65
CA ILE A 23 2.49 6.37 -6.42
C ILE A 23 3.32 6.01 -5.18
N ILE A 24 3.92 4.83 -5.19
CA ILE A 24 4.83 4.35 -4.15
C ILE A 24 6.13 3.86 -4.76
N THR A 25 7.19 3.83 -3.97
CA THR A 25 8.43 3.10 -4.29
C THR A 25 8.70 2.05 -3.24
N GLY A 26 9.18 0.87 -3.64
CA GLY A 26 9.54 -0.18 -2.71
C GLY A 26 11.01 -0.55 -2.74
N LYS A 27 11.63 -0.65 -1.57
CA LYS A 27 13.02 -1.09 -1.38
C LYS A 27 13.07 -2.46 -0.72
N ILE A 28 13.81 -3.40 -1.32
CA ILE A 28 14.08 -4.69 -0.68
C ILE A 28 15.04 -4.47 0.49
N VAL A 29 14.68 -4.99 1.65
CA VAL A 29 15.45 -4.96 2.89
C VAL A 29 15.70 -6.40 3.32
N HIS A 30 16.98 -6.79 3.33
CA HIS A 30 17.43 -8.07 3.83
C HIS A 30 17.47 -8.04 5.36
N GLN A 31 16.84 -9.03 6.02
CA GLN A 31 16.76 -9.15 7.48
C GLN A 31 17.56 -10.36 8.01
N GLY A 32 18.57 -10.80 7.25
CA GLY A 32 19.37 -11.98 7.57
C GLY A 32 18.48 -13.24 7.63
N ILE A 33 18.47 -13.89 8.79
CA ILE A 33 17.71 -15.14 9.00
C ILE A 33 16.19 -14.97 8.89
N HIS A 34 15.67 -13.75 9.03
CA HIS A 34 14.22 -13.46 8.96
C HIS A 34 13.72 -13.26 7.52
N GLY A 35 14.61 -13.42 6.53
CA GLY A 35 14.28 -13.28 5.12
C GLY A 35 14.32 -11.84 4.64
N ASN A 36 13.54 -11.55 3.60
CA ASN A 36 13.53 -10.25 2.92
C ASN A 36 12.14 -9.63 3.03
N THR A 37 12.09 -8.33 3.29
CA THR A 37 10.85 -7.54 3.21
C THR A 37 11.01 -6.45 2.16
N LYS A 38 9.93 -6.07 1.48
CA LYS A 38 9.91 -4.87 0.65
C LYS A 38 9.28 -3.73 1.46
N LYS A 39 10.06 -2.70 1.77
CA LYS A 39 9.59 -1.50 2.49
C LYS A 39 9.14 -0.46 1.48
N PHE A 40 7.89 -0.02 1.58
CA PHE A 40 7.30 0.97 0.68
C PHE A 40 7.35 2.38 1.25
N THR A 41 7.53 3.37 0.37
CA THR A 41 7.49 4.80 0.64
C THR A 41 6.49 5.45 -0.32
N LEU A 42 5.76 6.47 0.16
CA LEU A 42 4.83 7.23 -0.67
C LEU A 42 5.61 8.31 -1.45
N GLU A 43 5.43 8.37 -2.77
CA GLU A 43 6.07 9.38 -3.63
C GLU A 43 5.18 10.61 -3.88
N ILE A 44 3.89 10.49 -3.57
CA ILE A 44 2.94 11.59 -3.60
C ILE A 44 2.74 12.18 -2.20
N SER A 45 2.22 13.41 -2.11
CA SER A 45 1.94 13.99 -0.81
C SER A 45 0.83 13.22 -0.08
N PRO A 46 0.93 12.98 1.24
CA PRO A 46 -0.17 12.40 2.02
C PRO A 46 -1.46 13.21 1.94
N LYS A 47 -1.36 14.53 1.75
CA LYS A 47 -2.50 15.42 1.54
C LYS A 47 -3.27 15.05 0.27
N MET A 48 -2.57 14.80 -0.83
CA MET A 48 -3.20 14.37 -2.09
C MET A 48 -3.99 13.07 -1.92
N VAL A 49 -3.45 12.10 -1.16
CA VAL A 49 -4.16 10.85 -0.84
C VAL A 49 -5.45 11.16 -0.08
N LYS A 50 -5.36 11.91 1.02
CA LYS A 50 -6.53 12.29 1.83
C LYS A 50 -7.58 13.04 1.00
N ASP A 51 -7.17 14.04 0.24
CA ASP A 51 -8.07 14.86 -0.56
C ASP A 51 -8.76 14.06 -1.67
N THR A 52 -8.09 13.04 -2.23
CA THR A 52 -8.66 12.15 -3.26
C THR A 52 -9.75 11.24 -2.69
N PHE A 53 -9.54 10.72 -1.48
CA PHE A 53 -10.46 9.76 -0.85
C PHE A 53 -11.43 10.41 0.16
N LYS A 54 -11.39 11.72 0.37
CA LYS A 54 -12.15 12.44 1.41
C LYS A 54 -13.67 12.22 1.41
N ASN A 55 -14.25 11.86 0.26
CA ASN A 55 -15.69 11.66 0.11
C ASN A 55 -16.07 10.16 0.04
N GLU A 56 -15.09 9.27 0.13
CA GLU A 56 -15.30 7.83 0.05
C GLU A 56 -15.58 7.28 1.45
N LEU A 57 -16.86 7.01 1.74
CA LEU A 57 -17.33 6.49 3.04
C LEU A 57 -16.57 5.24 3.51
N THR A 58 -16.09 4.44 2.57
CA THR A 58 -15.32 3.21 2.85
C THR A 58 -14.00 3.48 3.58
N PHE A 59 -13.46 4.71 3.50
CA PHE A 59 -12.18 5.08 4.07
C PHE A 59 -12.27 6.05 5.26
N GLU A 60 -13.48 6.39 5.72
CA GLU A 60 -13.71 7.34 6.83
C GLU A 60 -13.03 6.90 8.14
N ASP A 61 -13.01 5.59 8.41
CA ASP A 61 -12.36 5.02 9.61
C ASP A 61 -10.83 4.88 9.50
N ILE A 62 -10.23 5.15 8.32
CA ILE A 62 -8.82 4.85 8.01
C ILE A 62 -8.01 6.13 7.70
N LEU A 63 -8.67 7.24 7.33
CA LEU A 63 -8.04 8.49 6.85
C LEU A 63 -8.06 9.64 7.86
#